data_AF-A0A6I4ZDJ8-F1
#
_entry.id   AF-A0A6I4ZDJ8-F1
#
_cell.length_a   1.000
_cell.length_b   1.000
_cell.length_c   1.000
_cell.angle_alpha   90.00
_cell.angle_beta   90.00
_cell.angle_gamma   90.00
#
_symmetry.space_group_name_H-M   'P 1'
#
loop_
_entity.id
_entity.type
_entity.pdbx_description
1 polymer ?
#
loop_
_entity_poly.entity_id
_entity_poly.type
_entity_poly.pdbx_seq_one_letter_code
_entity_poly.pdbx_strand_id
1 'polypeptide(L)'
;MATILAHIKIKEGKEARFEELEGELWRDTHANETNVRRYEFWRGAEKGSYYGLLSFNSFNGFIEHQASPHHEDSGLGEVIEGIQLEWIDPVPSASDLATTDTEPLFEGANDLQKQYHANFQPDVQDWWRALREGA
;
A
#
# COMPACT_ATOMS: atom_id res chain seq x y z
N MET A 1 -3.54 -11.17 4.46
CA MET A 1 -3.38 -10.33 3.24
C MET A 1 -3.74 -8.90 3.57
N ALA A 2 -3.14 -7.95 2.87
CA ALA A 2 -3.38 -6.52 3.00
C ALA A 2 -3.62 -5.90 1.62
N THR A 3 -4.72 -5.16 1.45
CA THR A 3 -4.97 -4.34 0.25
C THR A 3 -5.30 -2.91 0.65
N ILE A 4 -4.62 -1.96 0.00
CA ILE A 4 -4.82 -0.51 0.21
C ILE A 4 -5.11 0.19 -1.10
N LEU A 5 -5.96 1.22 -1.01
CA LEU A 5 -6.10 2.28 -1.99
C LEU A 5 -5.40 3.53 -1.43
N ALA A 6 -4.25 3.87 -2.00
CA ALA A 6 -3.54 5.10 -1.70
C ALA A 6 -4.15 6.25 -2.50
N HIS A 7 -4.58 7.31 -1.79
CA HIS A 7 -4.99 8.57 -2.39
C HIS A 7 -3.84 9.56 -2.23
N ILE A 8 -3.23 9.98 -3.33
CA ILE A 8 -1.96 10.70 -3.32
C ILE A 8 -2.16 12.07 -3.96
N LYS A 9 -1.71 13.11 -3.28
CA LYS A 9 -1.58 14.47 -3.82
C LYS A 9 -0.11 14.78 -4.04
N ILE A 10 0.23 15.19 -5.25
CA ILE A 10 1.59 15.58 -5.65
C ILE A 10 1.72 17.09 -5.65
N LYS A 11 2.86 17.58 -5.14
CA LYS A 11 3.22 19.00 -5.17
C LYS A 11 3.20 19.50 -6.61
N GLU A 12 2.63 20.69 -6.82
CA GLU A 12 2.50 21.25 -8.17
C GLU A 12 3.85 21.33 -8.90
N GLY A 13 3.89 20.83 -10.14
CA GLY A 13 5.09 20.81 -10.99
C GLY A 13 6.03 19.63 -10.70
N LYS A 14 5.67 18.71 -9.80
CA LYS A 14 6.46 17.51 -9.48
C LYS A 14 5.88 16.22 -10.03
N GLU A 15 4.77 16.28 -10.76
CA GLU A 15 4.04 15.12 -11.30
C GLU A 15 4.94 14.21 -12.15
N ALA A 16 5.74 14.78 -13.06
CA ALA A 16 6.65 14.01 -13.89
C ALA A 16 7.76 13.32 -13.08
N ARG A 17 8.27 13.98 -12.03
CA ARG A 17 9.29 13.38 -11.15
C ARG A 17 8.69 12.28 -10.28
N PHE A 18 7.46 12.47 -9.80
CA PHE A 18 6.73 11.43 -9.09
C PHE A 18 6.57 10.17 -9.96
N GLU A 19 6.14 10.30 -11.21
CA GLU A 19 5.99 9.15 -12.11
C GLU A 19 7.30 8.44 -12.44
N GLU A 20 8.41 9.18 -12.52
CA GLU A 20 9.75 8.60 -12.68
C GLU A 20 10.14 7.77 -11.44
N LEU A 21 9.99 8.34 -10.25
CA LEU A 21 10.28 7.70 -8.98
C LEU A 21 9.41 6.46 -8.75
N GLU A 22 8.10 6.55 -9.03
CA GLU A 22 7.22 5.40 -8.91
C GLU A 22 7.54 4.33 -9.95
N GLY A 23 7.99 4.71 -11.14
CA GLY A 23 8.47 3.74 -12.13
C GLY A 23 9.71 2.98 -11.65
N GLU A 24 10.62 3.65 -10.94
CA GLU A 24 11.78 3.04 -10.28
C GLU A 24 11.34 2.11 -9.16
N LEU A 25 10.54 2.61 -8.22
CA LEU A 25 10.04 1.86 -7.08
C LEU A 25 9.26 0.62 -7.52
N TRP A 26 8.38 0.76 -8.52
CA TRP A 26 7.64 -0.36 -9.10
C TRP A 26 8.58 -1.46 -9.61
N ARG A 27 9.67 -1.11 -10.31
CA ARG A 27 10.62 -2.10 -10.84
C ARG A 27 11.33 -2.81 -9.71
N ASP A 28 11.79 -2.06 -8.71
CA ASP A 28 12.54 -2.62 -7.58
C ASP A 28 11.67 -3.51 -6.71
N THR A 29 10.42 -3.11 -6.46
CA THR A 29 9.43 -3.94 -5.75
C THR A 29 9.20 -5.26 -6.47
N HIS A 30 8.94 -5.27 -7.78
CA HIS A 30 8.72 -6.53 -8.50
C HIS A 30 9.97 -7.38 -8.69
N ALA A 31 11.17 -6.76 -8.69
CA ALA A 31 12.42 -7.49 -8.80
C ALA A 31 12.83 -8.15 -7.48
N ASN A 32 12.55 -7.50 -6.34
CA ASN A 32 13.12 -7.87 -5.05
C ASN A 32 12.10 -8.38 -4.03
N GLU A 33 10.80 -8.14 -4.23
CA GLU A 33 9.76 -8.53 -3.27
C GLU A 33 8.90 -9.67 -3.80
N THR A 34 8.71 -10.69 -2.98
CA THR A 34 7.84 -11.85 -3.30
C THR A 34 6.45 -11.73 -2.67
N ASN A 35 6.26 -10.77 -1.77
CA ASN A 35 4.99 -10.55 -1.07
C ASN A 35 4.00 -9.67 -1.82
N VAL A 36 4.44 -8.95 -2.85
CA VAL A 36 3.57 -8.07 -3.66
C VAL A 36 2.69 -8.88 -4.61
N ARG A 37 1.41 -8.51 -4.69
CA ARG A 37 0.42 -9.07 -5.64
C ARG A 37 -0.04 -8.05 -6.67
N ARG A 38 -0.31 -6.84 -6.21
CA ARG A 38 -0.67 -5.69 -7.05
C ARG A 38 0.11 -4.48 -6.58
N TYR A 39 0.59 -3.69 -7.53
CA TYR A 39 1.34 -2.46 -7.28
C TYR A 39 1.14 -1.57 -8.50
N GLU A 40 0.01 -0.89 -8.52
CA GLU A 40 -0.51 -0.24 -9.72
C GLU A 40 -0.83 1.21 -9.38
N PHE A 41 -0.48 2.14 -10.28
CA PHE A 41 -0.68 3.58 -10.08
C PHE A 41 -1.40 4.21 -11.26
N TRP A 42 -2.29 5.15 -10.97
CA TRP A 42 -3.07 5.87 -11.96
C TRP A 42 -3.10 7.36 -11.67
N ARG A 43 -3.09 8.16 -12.74
CA ARG A 43 -3.43 9.59 -12.66
C ARG A 43 -4.91 9.73 -12.34
N GLY A 44 -5.24 10.57 -11.38
CA GLY A 44 -6.61 10.98 -11.10
C GLY A 44 -7.13 12.01 -12.10
N ALA A 45 -8.43 12.29 -12.02
CA ALA A 45 -9.07 13.29 -12.87
C ALA A 45 -8.69 14.73 -12.48
N GLU A 46 -8.32 14.96 -11.22
CA GLU A 46 -7.87 16.26 -10.74
C GLU A 46 -6.35 16.42 -10.92
N LYS A 47 -5.89 17.64 -11.22
CA LYS A 47 -4.46 17.90 -11.41
C LYS A 47 -3.68 17.52 -10.15
N GLY A 48 -2.63 16.72 -10.33
CA GLY A 48 -1.75 16.28 -9.26
C GLY A 48 -2.36 15.25 -8.31
N SER A 49 -3.58 14.74 -8.58
CA SER A 49 -4.11 13.59 -7.84
C SER A 49 -3.71 12.28 -8.52
N TYR A 50 -3.37 11.29 -7.71
CA TYR A 50 -2.97 9.96 -8.13
C TYR A 50 -3.60 8.93 -7.19
N TYR A 51 -3.80 7.72 -7.72
CA TYR A 51 -4.28 6.57 -6.97
C TYR A 51 -3.28 5.43 -7.07
N GLY A 52 -3.02 4.75 -5.97
CA GLY A 52 -2.25 3.51 -5.92
C GLY A 52 -3.10 2.36 -5.40
N LEU A 53 -3.18 1.24 -6.11
CA LEU A 53 -3.77 0.00 -5.61
C LEU A 53 -2.63 -0.96 -5.29
N LEU A 54 -2.44 -1.22 -4.01
CA LEU A 54 -1.34 -2.04 -3.52
C LEU A 54 -1.92 -3.23 -2.75
N SER A 55 -1.49 -4.43 -3.10
CA SER A 55 -1.94 -5.66 -2.45
C SER A 55 -0.77 -6.57 -2.15
N PHE A 56 -0.75 -7.15 -0.96
CA PHE A 56 0.34 -7.97 -0.44
C PHE A 56 -0.22 -9.28 0.14
N ASN A 57 0.54 -10.37 0.02
CA ASN A 57 0.18 -11.69 0.57
C ASN A 57 -0.25 -11.63 2.04
N SER A 58 0.33 -10.72 2.81
CA SER A 58 0.13 -10.55 4.24
C SER A 58 0.22 -9.08 4.65
N PHE A 59 -0.37 -8.72 5.79
CA PHE A 59 -0.16 -7.39 6.36
C PHE A 59 1.31 -7.19 6.76
N ASN A 60 1.97 -8.22 7.28
CA ASN A 60 3.41 -8.15 7.55
C ASN A 60 4.24 -7.95 6.26
N GLY A 61 3.81 -8.50 5.12
CA GLY A 61 4.46 -8.24 3.82
C GLY A 61 4.34 -6.78 3.39
N PHE A 62 3.22 -6.12 3.69
CA PHE A 62 3.09 -4.67 3.52
C PHE A 62 4.05 -3.90 4.45
N ILE A 63 4.22 -4.33 5.70
CA ILE A 63 5.19 -3.69 6.63
C ILE A 63 6.63 -3.88 6.17
N GLU A 64 6.99 -5.07 5.68
CA GLU A 64 8.29 -5.33 5.06
C GLU A 64 8.53 -4.44 3.85
N HIS A 65 7.54 -4.26 2.99
CA HIS A 65 7.59 -3.35 1.85
C HIS A 65 7.83 -1.90 2.29
N GLN A 66 7.00 -1.39 3.21
CA GLN A 66 7.12 -0.01 3.71
C GLN A 66 8.48 0.29 4.33
N ALA A 67 9.05 -0.67 5.08
CA ALA A 67 10.34 -0.52 5.73
C ALA A 67 11.54 -0.97 4.88
N SER A 68 11.32 -1.24 3.59
CA SER A 68 12.38 -1.72 2.69
C SER A 68 13.33 -0.58 2.30
N PRO A 69 14.62 -0.85 2.05
CA PRO A 69 15.57 0.21 1.69
C PRO A 69 15.17 1.01 0.45
N HIS A 70 14.68 0.33 -0.60
CA HIS A 70 14.25 1.00 -1.83
C HIS A 70 12.97 1.83 -1.65
N HIS A 71 12.15 1.53 -0.63
CA HIS A 71 11.00 2.37 -0.27
C HIS A 71 11.42 3.57 0.59
N GLU A 72 12.24 3.35 1.63
CA GLU A 72 12.73 4.41 2.53
C GLU A 72 13.56 5.47 1.78
N ASP A 73 14.39 5.04 0.83
CA ASP A 73 15.28 5.90 0.06
C ASP A 73 14.67 6.33 -1.30
N SER A 74 13.37 6.07 -1.53
CA SER A 74 12.69 6.33 -2.81
C SER A 74 12.64 7.80 -3.24
N GLY A 75 12.84 8.74 -2.31
CA GLY A 75 12.69 10.18 -2.58
C GLY A 75 11.24 10.65 -2.77
N LEU A 76 10.25 9.76 -2.62
CA LEU A 76 8.84 10.12 -2.79
C LEU A 76 8.36 11.21 -1.82
N GLY A 77 8.92 11.27 -0.61
CA GLY A 77 8.63 12.32 0.36
C GLY A 77 8.94 13.75 -0.13
N GLU A 78 9.83 13.89 -1.12
CA GLU A 78 10.15 15.18 -1.70
C GLU A 78 9.06 15.70 -2.66
N VAL A 79 8.29 14.80 -3.28
CA VAL A 79 7.30 15.14 -4.31
C VAL A 79 5.85 15.02 -3.83
N ILE A 80 5.58 14.18 -2.82
CA ILE A 80 4.24 14.01 -2.25
C ILE A 80 3.89 15.22 -1.36
N GLU A 81 2.75 15.82 -1.61
CA GLU A 81 2.14 16.88 -0.79
C GLU A 81 1.30 16.26 0.35
N GLY A 82 0.57 15.19 0.06
CA GLY A 82 -0.23 14.47 1.03
C GLY A 82 -0.59 13.08 0.54
N ILE A 83 -0.78 12.17 1.48
CA ILE A 83 -1.20 10.80 1.19
C ILE A 83 -2.22 10.36 2.24
N GLN A 84 -3.27 9.69 1.78
CA GLN A 84 -4.20 8.94 2.62
C GLN A 84 -4.15 7.47 2.19
N LEU A 85 -3.86 6.59 3.15
CA LEU A 85 -3.95 5.15 2.94
C LEU A 85 -5.32 4.66 3.39
N GLU A 86 -6.12 4.18 2.45
CA GLU A 86 -7.42 3.58 2.72
C GLU A 86 -7.28 2.06 2.67
N TRP A 87 -7.55 1.38 3.78
CA TRP A 87 -7.73 -0.06 3.79
C TRP A 87 -9.01 -0.41 3.05
N ILE A 88 -8.93 -1.38 2.13
CA ILE A 88 -10.10 -1.84 1.37
C ILE A 88 -10.22 -3.36 1.46
N ASP A 89 -11.46 -3.85 1.48
CA ASP A 89 -11.75 -5.28 1.44
C ASP A 89 -12.21 -5.70 0.05
N PRO A 90 -11.51 -6.65 -0.61
CA PRO A 90 -11.92 -7.14 -1.91
C PRO A 90 -13.29 -7.83 -1.86
N VAL A 91 -14.15 -7.54 -2.84
CA VAL A 91 -15.40 -8.29 -3.05
C VAL A 91 -15.05 -9.62 -3.72
N PRO A 92 -15.24 -10.79 -3.08
CA PRO A 92 -14.75 -12.07 -3.60
C PRO A 92 -15.32 -12.47 -4.97
N SER A 93 -16.53 -12.00 -5.30
CA SER A 93 -17.15 -12.25 -6.60
C SER A 93 -16.62 -11.34 -7.73
N ALA A 94 -15.80 -10.34 -7.41
CA ALA A 94 -15.31 -9.33 -8.35
C ALA A 94 -13.78 -9.13 -8.30
N SER A 95 -13.09 -9.85 -7.43
CA SER A 95 -11.63 -9.80 -7.27
C SER A 95 -11.09 -11.17 -6.86
N ASP A 96 -9.93 -11.52 -7.40
CA ASP A 96 -9.18 -12.74 -7.02
C ASP A 96 -8.34 -12.57 -5.74
N LEU A 97 -8.36 -11.36 -5.17
CA LEU A 97 -7.69 -11.05 -3.92
C LEU A 97 -8.49 -11.60 -2.72
N ALA A 98 -7.82 -12.31 -1.82
CA ALA A 98 -8.29 -12.62 -0.47
C ALA A 98 -8.54 -11.35 0.37
N THR A 99 -9.28 -11.54 1.47
CA THR A 99 -9.70 -10.48 2.39
C THR A 99 -8.53 -9.73 3.02
N THR A 100 -8.74 -8.44 3.28
CA THR A 100 -7.81 -7.64 4.09
C THR A 100 -8.05 -7.96 5.57
N ASP A 101 -6.99 -8.34 6.28
CA ASP A 101 -7.06 -8.74 7.68
C ASP A 101 -5.84 -8.23 8.47
N THR A 102 -5.99 -8.14 9.79
CA THR A 102 -4.90 -7.80 10.70
C THR A 102 -4.02 -9.02 10.98
N GLU A 103 -2.75 -8.77 11.27
CA GLU A 103 -1.79 -9.81 11.67
C GLU A 103 -0.97 -9.32 12.86
N PRO A 104 -0.62 -10.20 13.82
CA PRO A 104 0.35 -9.85 14.85
C PRO A 104 1.70 -9.54 14.21
N LEU A 105 2.49 -8.71 14.90
CA LEU A 105 3.86 -8.39 14.49
C LEU A 105 4.67 -9.69 14.39
N PHE A 106 5.43 -9.84 13.31
CA PHE A 106 6.30 -10.99 13.10
C PHE A 106 7.51 -10.99 14.04
N GLU A 107 8.02 -12.18 14.34
CA GLU A 107 9.20 -12.35 15.19
C GLU A 107 10.45 -11.73 14.55
N GLY A 108 11.26 -11.04 15.34
CA GLY A 108 12.51 -10.43 14.85
C GLY A 108 12.36 -9.09 14.15
N ALA A 109 11.17 -8.49 14.12
CA ALA A 109 10.95 -7.16 13.57
C ALA A 109 11.89 -6.11 14.20
N ASN A 110 12.47 -5.27 13.35
CA ASN A 110 13.29 -4.13 13.78
C ASN A 110 12.41 -2.97 14.30
N ASP A 111 13.02 -1.91 14.83
CA ASP A 111 12.27 -0.82 15.47
C ASP A 111 11.41 -0.01 14.48
N LEU A 112 11.86 0.17 13.24
CA LEU A 112 11.09 0.81 12.18
C LEU A 112 9.84 -0.02 11.83
N GLN A 113 10.01 -1.32 11.68
CA GLN A 113 8.92 -2.26 11.39
C GLN A 113 7.91 -2.32 12.54
N LYS A 114 8.36 -2.26 13.80
CA LYS A 114 7.45 -2.14 14.97
C LYS A 114 6.63 -0.87 14.90
N GLN A 115 7.27 0.26 14.59
CA GLN A 115 6.59 1.56 14.47
C GLN A 115 5.57 1.53 13.33
N TYR A 116 5.95 1.01 12.16
CA TYR A 116 5.07 0.94 10.98
C TYR A 116 3.91 -0.01 11.22
N HIS A 117 4.16 -1.17 11.82
CA HIS A 117 3.11 -2.11 12.20
C HIS A 117 2.08 -1.46 13.12
N ALA A 118 2.50 -0.68 14.11
CA ALA A 118 1.58 0.03 15.00
C ALA A 118 0.78 1.14 14.28
N ASN A 119 1.41 1.87 13.37
CA ASN A 119 0.81 3.03 12.70
C ASN A 119 -0.13 2.66 11.54
N PHE A 120 0.10 1.51 10.91
CA PHE A 120 -0.62 1.09 9.72
C PHE A 120 -1.51 -0.13 9.94
N GLN A 121 -1.97 -0.40 11.17
CA GLN A 121 -2.91 -1.49 11.39
C GLN A 121 -4.15 -1.38 10.46
N PRO A 122 -4.54 -2.47 9.78
CA PRO A 122 -5.80 -2.50 9.06
C PRO A 122 -6.99 -2.29 10.00
N ASP A 123 -7.82 -1.29 9.72
CA ASP A 123 -9.10 -1.11 10.40
C ASP A 123 -10.17 -1.96 9.70
N VAL A 124 -10.20 -3.25 10.04
CA VAL A 124 -11.13 -4.22 9.46
C VAL A 124 -12.55 -3.96 9.97
N GLN A 125 -13.37 -3.37 9.10
CA GLN A 125 -14.71 -2.89 9.43
C GLN A 125 -15.69 -4.03 9.78
N ASP A 126 -16.57 -3.81 10.75
CA ASP A 126 -17.59 -4.79 11.17
C ASP A 126 -18.51 -5.19 10.01
N TRP A 127 -18.86 -4.25 9.14
CA TRP A 127 -19.75 -4.52 8.01
C TRP A 127 -19.08 -5.38 6.91
N TRP A 128 -17.75 -5.34 6.79
CA TRP A 128 -17.02 -6.28 5.92
C TRP A 128 -17.17 -7.70 6.45
N ARG A 129 -16.93 -7.89 7.75
CA ARG A 129 -17.04 -9.20 8.41
C ARG A 129 -18.44 -9.79 8.24
N ALA A 130 -19.47 -8.99 8.45
CA ALA A 130 -20.86 -9.40 8.29
C ALA A 130 -21.18 -9.91 6.87
N LEU A 131 -20.61 -9.28 5.83
CA LEU A 131 -20.82 -9.71 4.44
C LEU A 131 -19.98 -10.95 4.06
N ARG A 132 -18.82 -11.17 4.70
CA ARG A 132 -18.01 -12.38 4.49
C ARG A 132 -18.67 -13.63 5.08
N GLU A 133 -19.31 -13.52 6.24
CA GLU A 133 -19.98 -14.63 6.94
C GLU A 133 -21.32 -15.03 6.31
N GLY A 134 -21.95 -14.11 5.56
CA GLY A 134 -23.20 -14.33 4.86
C GLY A 134 -23.07 -14.82 3.41
N ALA A 135 -21.84 -15.02 2.92
CA ALA A 135 -21.50 -15.43 1.56
C ALA A 135 -21.22 -16.93 1.43
#